data_AF-A0A932QWV6-F1
#
_entry.id   AF-A0A932QWV6-F1
#
_cell.length_a   1.000
_cell.length_b   1.000
_cell.length_c   1.000
_cell.angle_alpha   90.00
_cell.angle_beta   90.00
_cell.angle_gamma   90.00
#
_symmetry.space_group_name_H-M   'P 1'
#
loop_
_entity.id
_entity.type
_entity.pdbx_description
1 polymer ?
#
loop_
_entity_poly.entity_id
_entity_poly.type
_entity_poly.pdbx_seq_one_letter_code
_entity_poly.pdbx_strand_id
1 'polypeptide(L)'
;MQDKLERRLDHLEAVIVALQEKVAVLEAETRLYLKRYLTACPVCKKEFDLLVNHYSIGLFDNLVYVKCPYCNKSMPVVDKEGGGIQVVAD
;
A
#
# COMPACT_ATOMS: atom_id res chain seq x y z
N MET A 1 17.09 36.47 -28.57
CA MET A 1 16.32 36.42 -27.30
C MET A 1 15.23 35.34 -27.38
N GLN A 2 14.53 35.28 -28.51
CA GLN A 2 13.51 34.27 -28.84
C GLN A 2 14.04 32.83 -28.77
N ASP A 3 15.17 32.52 -29.41
CA ASP A 3 15.78 31.17 -29.40
C ASP A 3 16.13 30.65 -27.99
N LYS A 4 16.46 31.57 -27.07
CA LYS A 4 16.75 31.21 -25.67
C LYS A 4 15.46 30.89 -24.92
N LEU A 5 14.35 31.51 -25.29
CA LEU A 5 13.04 31.23 -24.72
C LEU A 5 12.50 29.90 -25.25
N GLU A 6 12.58 29.67 -26.56
CA GLU A 6 12.15 28.43 -27.21
C GLU A 6 12.86 27.22 -26.61
N ARG A 7 14.20 27.23 -26.53
CA ARG A 7 14.96 26.15 -25.89
C ARG A 7 14.61 25.92 -24.43
N ARG A 8 14.20 26.97 -23.70
CA ARG A 8 13.76 26.84 -22.30
C ARG A 8 12.37 26.22 -22.22
N LEU A 9 11.48 26.55 -23.16
CA LEU A 9 10.15 25.95 -23.26
C LEU A 9 10.28 24.46 -23.60
N ASP A 10 11.06 24.10 -24.63
CA ASP A 10 11.29 22.70 -25.01
C ASP A 10 11.86 21.89 -23.85
N HIS A 11 12.82 22.46 -23.11
CA HIS A 11 13.39 21.81 -21.93
C HIS A 11 12.36 21.62 -20.81
N LEU A 12 11.54 22.62 -20.54
CA LEU A 12 10.49 22.53 -19.51
C LEU A 12 9.43 21.50 -19.91
N GLU A 13 9.01 21.46 -21.17
CA GLU A 13 8.08 20.47 -21.69
C GLU A 13 8.62 19.05 -21.51
N ALA A 14 9.90 18.82 -21.87
CA ALA A 14 10.55 17.52 -21.67
C ALA A 14 10.60 17.12 -20.18
N VAL A 15 10.89 18.08 -19.29
CA VAL A 15 10.89 17.83 -17.84
C VAL A 15 9.49 17.51 -17.32
N ILE A 16 8.46 18.21 -17.79
CA ILE A 16 7.07 17.97 -17.42
C ILE A 16 6.65 16.55 -17.83
N VAL A 17 6.94 16.13 -19.06
CA VAL A 17 6.63 14.78 -19.54
C VAL A 17 7.32 13.72 -18.67
N ALA A 18 8.63 13.88 -18.41
CA ALA A 18 9.36 12.95 -17.55
C ALA A 18 8.84 12.91 -16.11
N LEU A 19 8.35 14.03 -15.57
CA LEU A 19 7.73 14.07 -14.25
C LEU A 19 6.36 13.37 -14.24
N GLN A 20 5.55 13.55 -15.28
CA GLN A 20 4.25 12.87 -15.42
C GLN A 20 4.43 11.34 -15.46
N GLU A 21 5.43 10.86 -16.19
CA GLU A 21 5.75 9.43 -16.24
C GLU A 21 6.15 8.90 -14.85
N LYS A 22 7.01 9.61 -14.12
CA LYS A 22 7.41 9.23 -12.76
C LYS A 22 6.24 9.21 -11.79
N VAL A 23 5.34 10.21 -11.88
CA VAL A 23 4.12 10.23 -11.06
C VAL A 23 3.25 9.02 -11.36
N ALA A 24 3.05 8.67 -12.64
CA ALA A 24 2.26 7.50 -13.02
C ALA A 24 2.85 6.19 -12.47
N VAL A 25 4.17 6.04 -12.47
CA VAL A 25 4.86 4.87 -11.85
C VAL A 25 4.61 4.83 -10.34
N LEU A 26 4.80 5.96 -9.65
CA LEU A 26 4.59 6.03 -8.20
C LEU A 26 3.13 5.77 -7.81
N GLU A 27 2.17 6.24 -8.59
CA GLU A 27 0.75 5.94 -8.39
C GLU A 27 0.46 4.45 -8.55
N ALA A 28 1.05 3.79 -9.55
CA ALA A 28 0.90 2.36 -9.78
C ALA A 28 1.49 1.54 -8.63
N GLU A 29 2.70 1.88 -8.18
CA GLU A 29 3.35 1.23 -7.04
C GLU A 29 2.55 1.45 -5.76
N THR A 30 2.12 2.68 -5.47
CA THR A 30 1.33 3.01 -4.28
C THR A 30 0.03 2.22 -4.26
N ARG A 31 -0.66 2.09 -5.41
CA ARG A 31 -1.87 1.27 -5.52
C ARG A 31 -1.60 -0.20 -5.23
N LEU A 32 -0.46 -0.74 -5.69
CA LEU A 32 -0.04 -2.10 -5.39
C LEU A 32 0.24 -2.28 -3.89
N TYR A 33 0.94 -1.34 -3.26
CA TYR A 33 1.21 -1.34 -1.82
C TYR A 33 -0.07 -1.31 -1.00
N LEU A 34 -0.99 -0.39 -1.32
CA LEU A 34 -2.29 -0.29 -0.66
C LEU A 34 -3.07 -1.61 -0.79
N LYS A 35 -3.09 -2.22 -1.99
CA LYS A 35 -3.73 -3.53 -2.19
C LYS A 35 -3.08 -4.65 -1.35
N ARG A 36 -1.78 -4.58 -1.12
CA ARG A 36 -0.99 -5.63 -0.44
C ARG A 36 -1.10 -5.56 1.08
N TYR A 37 -1.25 -4.37 1.65
CA TYR A 37 -1.11 -4.14 3.09
C TYR A 37 -2.30 -3.42 3.75
N LEU A 38 -3.20 -2.81 2.98
CA LEU A 38 -4.45 -2.30 3.52
C LEU A 38 -5.46 -3.45 3.62
N THR A 39 -6.10 -3.57 4.77
CA THR A 39 -7.13 -4.58 4.99
C THR A 39 -8.30 -4.02 5.79
N ALA A 40 -9.42 -4.72 5.80
CA ALA A 40 -10.60 -4.35 6.58
C ALA A 40 -10.86 -5.39 7.67
N CYS A 41 -11.18 -4.93 8.87
CA CYS A 41 -11.56 -5.84 9.95
C CYS A 41 -12.89 -6.56 9.60
N PRO A 42 -12.95 -7.90 9.59
CA PRO A 42 -14.18 -8.63 9.30
C PRO A 42 -15.29 -8.35 10.33
N VAL A 43 -14.95 -7.91 11.55
CA VAL A 43 -15.91 -7.61 12.62
C VAL A 43 -16.45 -6.18 12.50
N CYS A 44 -15.58 -5.15 12.60
CA CYS A 44 -16.02 -3.76 12.65
C CYS A 44 -15.99 -3.03 11.30
N LYS A 45 -15.54 -3.70 10.23
CA LYS A 45 -15.46 -3.20 8.85
C LYS A 45 -14.56 -1.98 8.62
N LYS A 46 -13.84 -1.52 9.66
CA LYS A 46 -12.87 -0.43 9.53
C LYS A 46 -11.60 -0.92 8.83
N GLU A 47 -11.10 -0.10 7.92
CA GLU A 47 -9.83 -0.32 7.22
C GLU A 47 -8.64 0.06 8.09
N PHE A 48 -7.55 -0.68 7.98
CA PHE A 48 -6.30 -0.41 8.67
C PHE A 48 -5.11 -0.98 7.89
N ASP A 49 -3.93 -0.42 8.16
CA ASP A 49 -2.67 -0.84 7.55
C ASP A 49 -2.04 -1.98 8.35
N LEU A 50 -1.75 -3.10 7.71
CA LEU A 50 -1.12 -4.25 8.31
C LEU A 50 0.30 -3.95 8.82
N LEU A 51 1.10 -3.14 8.12
CA LEU A 51 2.53 -2.94 8.42
C LEU A 51 2.81 -2.28 9.77
N VAL A 52 1.92 -1.41 10.22
CA VAL A 52 2.12 -0.59 11.44
C VAL A 52 1.50 -1.22 12.69
N ASN A 53 0.75 -2.32 12.53
CA ASN A 53 -0.01 -2.90 13.61
C ASN A 53 0.76 -3.97 14.39
N HIS A 54 0.27 -4.27 15.59
CA HIS A 54 0.87 -5.26 16.47
C HIS A 54 0.53 -6.67 16.01
N TYR A 55 1.58 -7.48 15.86
CA TYR A 55 1.51 -8.88 15.52
C TYR A 55 1.77 -9.76 16.74
N SER A 56 1.15 -10.93 16.76
CA SER A 56 1.37 -11.99 17.75
C SER A 56 1.39 -13.34 17.06
N ILE A 57 2.08 -14.32 17.65
CA ILE A 57 2.14 -15.69 17.12
C ILE A 57 1.29 -16.58 18.03
N GLY A 58 0.36 -17.32 17.44
CA GLY A 58 -0.45 -18.30 18.16
C GLY A 58 0.40 -19.50 18.56
N LEU A 59 0.41 -19.80 19.87
CA LEU A 59 1.21 -20.88 20.45
C LEU A 59 0.72 -22.29 20.06
N PHE A 60 -0.53 -22.42 19.60
CA PHE A 60 -1.20 -23.71 19.41
C PHE A 60 -1.62 -24.00 17.96
N ASP A 61 -1.54 -23.02 17.07
CA ASP A 61 -1.99 -23.13 15.67
C ASP A 61 -0.90 -22.72 14.66
N ASN A 62 0.25 -22.25 15.13
CA ASN A 62 1.34 -21.72 14.30
C ASN A 62 0.90 -20.60 13.34
N LEU A 63 -0.19 -19.89 13.65
CA LEU A 63 -0.67 -18.77 12.86
C LEU A 63 -0.13 -17.45 13.40
N VAL A 64 0.08 -16.50 12.49
CA VAL A 64 0.37 -15.11 12.84
C VAL A 64 -0.95 -14.36 12.94
N TYR A 65 -1.10 -13.54 13.96
CA TYR A 65 -2.29 -12.75 14.21
C TYR A 65 -1.97 -11.27 14.20
N VAL A 66 -2.85 -10.48 13.59
CA VAL A 66 -2.85 -9.02 13.70
C VAL A 66 -4.02 -8.57 14.58
N LYS A 67 -3.82 -7.55 15.40
CA LYS A 67 -4.88 -6.97 16.22
C LYS A 67 -5.51 -5.77 15.52
N CYS A 68 -6.85 -5.76 15.40
CA CYS A 68 -7.55 -4.59 14.87
C CYS A 68 -7.36 -3.38 15.81
N PRO A 69 -6.89 -2.23 15.34
CA PRO A 69 -6.65 -1.06 16.18
C PRO A 69 -7.94 -0.42 16.72
N TYR A 70 -9.10 -0.74 16.14
CA TYR A 70 -10.38 -0.12 16.51
C TYR A 70 -11.22 -0.94 17.46
N CYS A 71 -11.30 -2.26 17.26
CA CYS A 71 -12.13 -3.14 18.10
C CYS A 71 -11.29 -4.16 18.89
N ASN A 72 -9.96 -4.10 18.79
CA ASN A 72 -9.03 -4.97 19.51
C ASN A 72 -9.16 -6.48 19.23
N LYS A 73 -9.94 -6.87 18.22
CA LYS A 73 -10.07 -8.27 17.80
C LYS A 73 -8.75 -8.74 17.18
N SER A 74 -8.20 -9.83 17.71
CA SER A 74 -7.10 -10.58 17.08
C SER A 74 -7.65 -11.40 15.92
N MET A 75 -6.98 -11.35 14.77
CA MET A 75 -7.42 -12.02 13.55
C MET A 75 -6.21 -12.66 12.87
N PRO A 76 -6.33 -13.91 12.40
CA PRO A 76 -5.22 -14.60 11.73
C PRO A 76 -4.90 -13.91 10.41
N VAL A 77 -3.62 -13.89 10.06
CA VAL A 77 -3.14 -13.39 8.78
C VAL A 77 -2.36 -14.47 8.03
N VAL A 78 -2.52 -14.47 6.72
CA VAL A 78 -1.80 -15.37 5.82
C VAL A 78 -1.11 -14.56 4.73
N ASP A 79 0.09 -14.99 4.33
CA ASP A 79 0.73 -14.47 3.12
C ASP A 79 0.18 -15.22 1.91
N LYS A 80 -0.46 -14.49 0.99
CA LYS A 80 -0.90 -15.06 -0.29
C LYS A 80 0.23 -14.92 -1.29
N GLU A 81 0.65 -16.03 -1.90
CA GLU A 81 1.65 -16.02 -2.98
C GLU A 81 1.28 -14.97 -4.05
N GLY A 82 2.15 -13.96 -4.21
CA GLY A 82 1.97 -12.87 -5.17
C GLY A 82 0.88 -11.83 -4.83
N GLY A 83 0.21 -11.93 -3.68
CA GLY A 83 -0.99 -11.14 -3.34
C GLY A 83 -0.92 -10.30 -2.07
N GLY A 84 0.04 -10.56 -1.17
CA GLY A 84 0.19 -9.83 0.08
C GLY A 84 -0.39 -10.52 1.31
N ILE A 85 -0.27 -9.83 2.44
CA ILE A 85 -0.77 -10.32 3.72
C ILE A 85 -2.27 -10.02 3.78
N GLN A 86 -3.09 -11.01 4.13
CA GLN A 86 -4.54 -10.82 4.29
C GLN A 86 -5.03 -11.38 5.61
N VAL A 87 -6.01 -10.68 6.19
CA VAL A 87 -6.77 -11.18 7.34
C VAL A 87 -7.72 -12.28 6.86
N VAL A 88 -7.71 -13.41 7.55
CA VAL A 88 -8.67 -14.49 7.36
C VAL A 88 -9.79 -14.32 8.39
N ALA A 89 -11.03 -14.39 7.93
CA ALA A 89 -12.18 -14.46 8.83
C ALA A 89 -12.35 -15.92 9.29
N ASP A 90 -12.43 -16.12 10.60
CA ASP A 90 -12.91 -17.38 11.19
C ASP A 90 -14.39 -17.61 10.87
#